data_AF-Q0RJD7-F1
#
_entry.id   AF-Q0RJD7-F1
#
_cell.length_a   1.000
_cell.length_b   1.000
_cell.length_c   1.000
_cell.angle_alpha   90.00
_cell.angle_beta   90.00
_cell.angle_gamma   90.00
#
_symmetry.space_group_name_H-M   'P 1'
#
loop_
_entity.id
_entity.type
_entity.pdbx_description
1 polymer ?
#
loop_
_entity_poly.entity_id
_entity_poly.type
_entity_poly.pdbx_seq_one_letter_code
_entity_poly.pdbx_strand_id
1 'polypeptide(L)'
;MFAEQTYAGIRRARRDEPTFEWAPIWEYGAFLDVSDLASAVERALTAPLAGHHRLLLCAADISSAHDDARALVTRLLPDVTWRGGAEYLQDPYRALIDTSGARTLLGWAPRHRWRPSRVE
;
A
#
# COMPACT_ATOMS: atom_id res chain seq x y z
N MET A 1 -5.05 -12.85 -13.49
CA MET A 1 -3.93 -12.35 -12.67
C MET A 1 -3.26 -11.24 -13.45
N PHE A 2 -2.95 -10.10 -12.84
CA PHE A 2 -2.27 -9.02 -13.57
C PHE A 2 -0.89 -9.47 -14.01
N ALA A 3 -0.56 -9.28 -15.28
CA ALA A 3 0.75 -9.63 -15.84
C ALA A 3 1.71 -8.43 -15.69
N GLU A 4 3.03 -8.65 -15.79
CA GLU A 4 4.04 -7.57 -15.80
C GLU A 4 3.70 -6.45 -16.79
N GLN A 5 3.13 -6.80 -17.94
CA GLN A 5 2.68 -5.85 -18.95
C GLN A 5 1.57 -4.92 -18.43
N THR A 6 0.68 -5.42 -17.57
CA THR A 6 -0.35 -4.60 -16.92
C THR A 6 0.26 -3.58 -15.97
N TYR A 7 1.19 -3.99 -15.10
CA TYR A 7 1.88 -3.04 -14.21
C TYR A 7 2.71 -2.03 -15.00
N ALA A 8 3.38 -2.45 -16.08
CA ALA A 8 4.12 -1.55 -16.96
C ALA A 8 3.20 -0.49 -17.60
N GLY A 9 2.00 -0.91 -18.06
CA GLY A 9 0.98 -0.02 -18.58
C GLY A 9 0.49 0.99 -17.54
N ILE A 10 0.20 0.53 -16.32
CA ILE A 10 -0.22 1.40 -15.22
C ILE A 10 0.88 2.40 -14.85
N ARG A 11 2.13 1.93 -14.74
CA ARG A 11 3.30 2.80 -14.49
C ARG A 11 3.46 3.87 -15.57
N ARG A 12 3.23 3.52 -16.84
CA ARG A 12 3.27 4.49 -17.94
C ARG A 12 2.13 5.50 -17.84
N ALA A 13 0.89 5.03 -17.71
CA ALA A 13 -0.28 5.92 -17.61
C ALA A 13 -0.13 6.93 -16.47
N ARG A 14 0.39 6.52 -15.31
CA ARG A 14 0.63 7.42 -14.16
C ARG A 14 1.77 8.41 -14.36
N ARG A 15 2.79 8.08 -15.17
CA ARG A 15 3.83 9.05 -15.56
C ARG A 15 3.28 10.09 -16.52
N ASP A 16 2.43 9.65 -17.45
CA ASP A 16 1.89 10.49 -18.52
C ASP A 16 0.74 11.38 -18.00
N GLU A 17 -0.09 10.88 -17.08
CA GLU A 17 -1.22 11.58 -16.44
C GLU A 17 -1.24 11.29 -14.92
N PRO A 18 -0.54 12.09 -14.10
CA PRO A 18 -0.41 11.82 -12.66
C PRO A 18 -1.74 11.91 -11.90
N THR A 19 -2.75 12.57 -12.47
CA THR A 19 -4.08 12.66 -11.87
C THR A 19 -4.87 11.35 -11.96
N PHE A 20 -4.46 10.44 -12.86
CA PHE A 20 -5.06 9.11 -13.06
C PHE A 20 -5.05 8.25 -11.79
N GLU A 21 -4.20 8.57 -10.82
CA GLU A 21 -4.13 7.87 -9.56
C GLU A 21 -5.31 8.13 -8.62
N TRP A 22 -5.97 9.29 -8.73
CA TRP A 22 -6.93 9.77 -7.74
C TRP A 22 -8.29 10.16 -8.33
N ALA A 23 -8.38 10.26 -9.65
CA ALA A 23 -9.61 10.58 -10.36
C ALA A 23 -10.10 9.36 -11.16
N PRO A 24 -11.33 8.86 -10.94
CA PRO A 24 -12.36 9.34 -10.01
C PRO A 24 -12.36 8.65 -8.63
N ILE A 25 -11.44 7.71 -8.36
CA ILE A 25 -11.47 6.89 -7.13
C ILE A 25 -10.23 7.22 -6.29
N TRP A 26 -10.44 7.63 -5.03
CA TRP A 26 -9.35 8.02 -4.13
C TRP A 26 -9.26 7.11 -2.90
N GLU A 27 -8.18 6.34 -2.77
CA GLU A 27 -7.87 5.49 -1.58
C GLU A 27 -6.56 5.88 -0.86
N TYR A 28 -6.11 7.14 -0.96
CA TYR A 28 -4.85 7.63 -0.35
C TYR A 28 -3.61 6.91 -0.90
N GLY A 29 -3.69 6.53 -2.18
CA GLY A 29 -2.69 5.71 -2.84
C GLY A 29 -2.61 4.28 -2.29
N ALA A 30 -3.55 3.86 -1.43
CA ALA A 30 -3.64 2.46 -1.03
C ALA A 30 -3.96 1.61 -2.25
N PHE A 31 -3.32 0.45 -2.30
CA PHE A 31 -3.63 -0.59 -3.26
C PHE A 31 -3.25 -1.93 -2.63
N LEU A 32 -3.75 -3.00 -3.21
CA LEU A 32 -3.37 -4.34 -2.83
C LEU A 32 -3.29 -5.19 -4.09
N ASP A 33 -2.18 -5.90 -4.25
CA ASP A 33 -2.09 -6.88 -5.31
C ASP A 33 -3.01 -8.06 -5.05
N VAL A 34 -3.68 -8.57 -6.10
CA VAL A 34 -4.58 -9.73 -5.96
C VAL A 34 -3.85 -10.98 -5.46
N SER A 35 -2.56 -11.13 -5.79
CA SER A 35 -1.72 -12.24 -5.33
C SER A 35 -1.35 -12.07 -3.86
N ASP A 36 -1.11 -10.84 -3.42
CA ASP A 36 -0.88 -10.51 -2.01
C ASP A 36 -2.16 -10.75 -1.19
N LEU A 37 -3.33 -10.37 -1.71
CA LEU A 37 -4.62 -10.69 -1.10
C LEU A 37 -4.83 -12.20 -0.99
N ALA A 38 -4.62 -12.96 -2.07
CA ALA A 38 -4.77 -14.41 -2.06
C ALA A 38 -3.87 -15.06 -1.00
N SER A 39 -2.62 -14.62 -0.88
CA SER A 39 -1.69 -15.12 0.14
C SER A 39 -2.11 -14.76 1.58
N ALA A 40 -2.78 -13.61 1.79
CA ALA A 40 -3.32 -13.23 3.09
C ALA A 40 -4.50 -14.14 3.47
N VAL A 41 -5.38 -14.42 2.50
CA VAL A 41 -6.52 -15.33 2.69
C VAL A 41 -6.04 -16.75 3.00
N GLU A 42 -5.06 -17.26 2.26
CA GLU A 42 -4.45 -18.58 2.52
C GLU A 42 -3.91 -18.70 3.95
N ARG A 43 -3.21 -17.66 4.42
CA ARG A 43 -2.71 -17.62 5.81
C ARG A 43 -3.83 -17.51 6.83
N ALA A 44 -4.89 -16.75 6.55
CA ALA A 44 -6.04 -16.63 7.43
C ALA A 44 -6.78 -17.96 7.62
N LEU A 45 -6.82 -18.81 6.60
CA LEU A 45 -7.45 -20.14 6.67
C LEU A 45 -6.70 -21.12 7.58
N THR A 46 -5.42 -20.89 7.83
CA THR A 46 -4.54 -21.82 8.58
C THR A 46 -4.01 -21.24 9.88
N ALA A 47 -4.20 -19.94 10.12
CA ALA A 47 -3.79 -19.27 11.34
C ALA A 47 -4.62 -19.76 12.55
N PRO A 48 -3.99 -19.99 13.72
CA PRO A 48 -4.67 -20.44 14.93
C PRO A 48 -5.40 -19.27 15.61
N LEU A 49 -6.47 -18.79 14.99
CA LEU A 49 -7.28 -17.66 15.45
C LEU A 49 -8.50 -18.12 16.25
N ALA A 50 -8.94 -17.30 17.20
CA ALA A 50 -10.15 -17.53 17.97
C ALA A 50 -11.02 -16.27 18.01
N GLY A 51 -12.31 -16.41 17.69
CA GLY A 51 -13.25 -15.29 17.66
C GLY A 51 -13.19 -14.47 16.36
N HIS A 52 -13.47 -13.17 16.46
CA HIS A 52 -13.55 -12.27 15.32
C HIS A 52 -12.38 -11.29 15.30
N HIS A 53 -11.58 -11.32 14.23
CA HIS A 53 -10.48 -10.39 14.00
C HIS A 53 -10.74 -9.55 12.74
N ARG A 54 -10.45 -8.25 12.82
CA ARG A 54 -10.51 -7.34 11.66
C ARG A 54 -9.12 -6.85 11.35
N LEU A 55 -8.66 -7.12 10.14
CA LEU A 55 -7.30 -6.81 9.69
C LEU A 55 -7.38 -5.96 8.44
N LEU A 56 -6.51 -4.94 8.36
CA LEU A 56 -6.29 -4.21 7.13
C LEU A 56 -5.18 -4.90 6.34
N LEU A 57 -5.40 -5.01 5.03
CA LEU A 57 -4.44 -5.51 4.06
C LEU A 57 -4.17 -4.39 3.06
N CYS A 58 -2.89 -4.13 2.82
CA CYS A 58 -2.44 -3.10 1.89
C CYS A 58 -1.03 -3.48 1.44
N ALA A 59 -0.65 -3.06 0.23
CA ALA A 59 0.73 -3.04 -0.20
C ALA A 59 1.60 -2.19 0.74
N ALA A 60 2.92 -2.36 0.66
CA ALA A 60 3.85 -1.69 1.56
C ALA A 60 4.15 -0.24 1.18
N ASP A 61 3.93 0.16 -0.07
CA ASP A 61 4.06 1.54 -0.55
C ASP A 61 2.72 2.12 -1.04
N ILE A 62 2.62 3.45 -1.10
CA ILE A 62 1.54 4.15 -1.77
C ILE A 62 1.78 4.14 -3.28
N SER A 63 0.70 4.15 -4.06
CA SER A 63 0.77 4.25 -5.52
C SER A 63 1.28 5.57 -6.07
N SER A 64 1.46 6.57 -5.18
CA SER A 64 1.73 7.97 -5.55
C SER A 64 2.82 8.07 -6.56
N ALA A 65 2.59 8.68 -7.72
CA ALA A 65 3.65 8.90 -8.71
C ALA A 65 4.66 9.96 -8.26
N HIS A 66 4.18 11.04 -7.63
CA HIS A 66 4.98 12.23 -7.33
C HIS A 66 5.10 12.50 -5.84
N ASP A 67 3.96 12.65 -5.15
CA ASP A 67 3.96 13.03 -3.74
C ASP A 67 4.38 11.87 -2.85
N ASP A 68 5.36 12.07 -1.99
CA ASP A 68 5.59 11.12 -0.90
C ASP A 68 4.38 11.10 0.07
N ALA A 69 4.38 10.16 1.02
CA ALA A 69 3.25 9.97 1.93
C ALA A 69 2.90 11.26 2.71
N ARG A 70 3.91 12.05 3.10
CA ARG A 70 3.70 13.29 3.87
C ARG A 70 3.17 14.40 2.98
N ALA A 71 3.76 14.59 1.80
CA ALA A 71 3.29 15.56 0.81
C ALA A 71 1.84 15.26 0.40
N LEU A 72 1.52 13.98 0.18
CA LEU A 72 0.19 13.52 -0.17
C LEU A 72 -0.82 13.85 0.93
N VAL A 73 -0.54 13.48 2.19
CA VAL A 73 -1.44 13.81 3.31
C VAL A 73 -1.59 15.32 3.48
N THR A 74 -0.49 16.08 3.42
CA THR A 74 -0.54 17.55 3.58
C THR A 74 -1.42 18.22 2.52
N ARG A 75 -1.36 17.72 1.28
CA ARG A 75 -2.12 18.27 0.16
C ARG A 75 -3.62 17.95 0.27
N LEU A 76 -3.97 16.75 0.74
CA LEU A 76 -5.35 16.25 0.73
C LEU A 76 -6.11 16.50 2.02
N LEU A 77 -5.38 16.46 3.12
CA LEU A 77 -5.91 16.53 4.48
C LEU A 77 -5.11 17.60 5.24
N PRO A 78 -5.14 18.87 4.78
CA PRO A 78 -4.32 19.94 5.37
C PRO A 78 -4.62 20.14 6.86
N ASP A 79 -5.83 19.81 7.30
CA ASP A 79 -6.27 19.94 8.69
C ASP A 79 -5.97 18.72 9.57
N VAL A 80 -5.44 17.63 8.99
CA VAL A 80 -5.08 16.43 9.72
C VAL A 80 -3.61 16.50 10.13
N THR A 81 -3.36 16.47 11.44
CA THR A 81 -1.99 16.45 11.96
C THR A 81 -1.24 15.21 11.49
N TRP A 82 -0.10 15.42 10.83
CA TRP A 82 0.82 14.34 10.46
C TRP A 82 1.35 13.62 11.70
N ARG A 83 1.21 12.29 11.74
CA ARG A 83 1.65 11.43 12.86
C ARG A 83 2.76 10.44 12.50
N GLY A 84 3.27 10.48 11.26
CA GLY A 84 4.33 9.55 10.83
C GLY A 84 5.70 9.91 11.42
N GLY A 85 6.52 8.90 11.67
CA GLY A 85 7.85 9.02 12.26
C GLY A 85 9.02 8.84 11.29
N ALA A 86 10.16 8.39 11.83
CA ALA A 86 11.40 8.16 11.09
C ALA A 86 11.26 7.12 9.96
N GLU A 87 10.28 6.21 10.08
CA GLU A 87 9.96 5.22 9.05
C GLU A 87 9.55 5.86 7.71
N TYR A 88 8.93 7.05 7.73
CA TYR A 88 8.60 7.81 6.52
C TYR A 88 9.76 8.68 6.02
N LEU A 89 10.85 8.80 6.78
CA LEU A 89 12.10 9.40 6.26
C LEU A 89 12.94 8.34 5.53
N GLN A 90 12.94 7.11 6.04
CA GLN A 90 13.65 5.98 5.46
C GLN A 90 12.92 5.39 4.24
N ASP A 91 11.59 5.34 4.30
CA ASP A 91 10.71 4.95 3.20
C ASP A 91 9.63 6.02 2.97
N PRO A 92 9.93 7.09 2.21
CA PRO A 92 9.01 8.21 1.99
C PRO A 92 7.66 7.82 1.36
N TYR A 93 7.63 6.70 0.64
CA TYR A 93 6.43 6.22 -0.03
C TYR A 93 5.77 5.07 0.73
N ARG A 94 6.17 4.80 1.97
CA ARG A 94 5.50 3.83 2.83
C ARG A 94 3.99 4.06 2.84
N ALA A 95 3.22 2.97 2.80
CA ALA A 95 1.77 3.02 2.86
C ALA A 95 1.27 3.74 4.13
N LEU A 96 0.12 4.40 4.00
CA LEU A 96 -0.58 5.10 5.09
C LEU A 96 -1.54 4.19 5.87
N ILE A 97 -1.61 2.91 5.51
CA ILE A 97 -2.50 1.91 6.10
C ILE A 97 -1.71 1.01 7.06
N ASP A 98 -2.16 0.92 8.32
CA ASP A 98 -1.53 0.04 9.29
C ASP A 98 -1.94 -1.43 9.08
N THR A 99 -0.99 -2.23 8.62
CA THR A 99 -1.11 -3.68 8.39
C THR A 99 -0.46 -4.50 9.51
N SER A 100 -0.17 -3.90 10.68
CA SER A 100 0.45 -4.58 11.84
C SER A 100 -0.33 -5.79 12.33
N GLY A 101 -1.67 -5.73 12.28
CA GLY A 101 -2.54 -6.85 12.62
C GLY A 101 -2.32 -8.07 11.72
N ALA A 102 -2.21 -7.87 10.41
CA ALA A 102 -1.96 -8.96 9.46
C ALA A 102 -0.56 -9.57 9.63
N ARG A 103 0.45 -8.75 9.94
CA ARG A 103 1.78 -9.24 10.32
C ARG A 103 1.74 -10.10 11.58
N THR A 104 1.07 -9.60 12.62
CA THR A 104 1.08 -10.22 13.95
C THR A 104 0.24 -11.50 13.99
N LEU A 105 -0.95 -11.48 13.41
CA LEU A 105 -1.92 -12.57 13.53
C LEU A 105 -1.82 -13.60 12.40
N LEU A 106 -1.38 -13.20 11.21
CA LEU A 106 -1.28 -14.11 10.05
C LEU A 106 0.18 -14.40 9.63
N GLY A 107 1.16 -13.72 10.23
CA GLY A 107 2.54 -13.74 9.73
C GLY A 107 2.65 -13.21 8.29
N TRP A 108 1.72 -12.34 7.87
CA TRP A 108 1.61 -11.90 6.48
C TRP A 108 2.26 -10.52 6.25
N ALA A 109 2.94 -10.38 5.12
CA ALA A 109 3.40 -9.10 4.59
C ALA A 109 3.22 -9.09 3.05
N PRO A 110 2.87 -7.94 2.44
CA PRO A 110 2.74 -7.83 1.00
C PRO A 110 4.09 -8.00 0.32
N ARG A 111 4.11 -8.60 -0.88
CA ARG A 111 5.32 -8.78 -1.69
C ARG A 111 5.39 -7.77 -2.84
N HIS A 112 4.25 -7.29 -3.29
CA HIS A 112 4.16 -6.40 -4.44
C HIS A 112 4.19 -4.94 -3.97
N ARG A 113 5.00 -4.14 -4.67
CA ARG A 113 5.16 -2.71 -4.47
C ARG A 113 5.30 -2.02 -5.82
N TRP A 114 4.93 -0.75 -5.91
CA TRP A 114 5.17 0.03 -7.13
C TRP A 114 6.64 0.37 -7.30
N ARG A 115 7.31 0.65 -6.18
CA ARG A 115 8.71 1.00 -6.13
C ARG A 115 9.58 -0.24 -5.89
N PRO A 116 10.75 -0.33 -6.55
CA PRO A 116 11.71 -1.39 -6.24
C PRO A 116 12.07 -1.34 -4.75
N SER A 117 12.33 -2.50 -4.15
CA SER A 117 12.96 -2.55 -2.82
C SER A 117 14.20 -1.69 -2.86
N ARG A 118 14.37 -0.78 -1.91
CA ARG A 118 15.73 -0.35 -1.57
C ARG A 118 16.45 -1.62 -1.10
N VAL A 119 17.40 -2.07 -1.92
CA VAL A 119 18.40 -3.04 -1.47
C VAL A 119 19.27 -2.28 -0.48
N GLU A 120 19.34 -2.78 0.75
CA GLU A 120 20.36 -2.35 1.72
C GLU A 120 21.75 -2.82 1.26
#